data_AF-A0A2E0XRT5-F1
#
_entry.id   AF-A0A2E0XRT5-F1
#
_cell.length_a   1.000
_cell.length_b   1.000
_cell.length_c   1.000
_cell.angle_alpha   90.00
_cell.angle_beta   90.00
_cell.angle_gamma   90.00
#
_symmetry.space_group_name_H-M   'P 1'
#
loop_
_entity.id
_entity.type
_entity.pdbx_description
1 polymer ?
#
loop_
_entity_poly.entity_id
_entity_poly.type
_entity_poly.pdbx_seq_one_letter_code
_entity_poly.pdbx_strand_id
1 'polypeptide(L)'
;MDGINDTTELALNITVEKDYDASQEPLGWMPQEISRVFLNRLNNARYPAHHRTQGEEGSKSTLWAQTNDVSDRVEIFIKDNGTGILKEVLNEIYEPLITTKPTDSGTAVGLLHYL
;
A
#
# COMPACT_ATOMS: atom_id res chain seq x y z
N MET A 1 -7.16 -6.95 -26.61
CA MET A 1 -5.88 -7.42 -26.03
C MET A 1 -6.05 -7.25 -24.55
N ASP A 2 -6.54 -8.31 -23.91
CA ASP A 2 -7.02 -8.25 -22.54
C ASP A 2 -5.82 -8.35 -21.61
N GLY A 3 -5.47 -7.22 -20.98
CA GLY A 3 -4.48 -7.17 -19.91
C GLY A 3 -4.95 -8.04 -18.75
N ILE A 4 -4.11 -8.97 -18.34
CA ILE A 4 -4.39 -9.92 -17.27
C ILE A 4 -4.38 -9.12 -15.95
N ASN A 5 -5.55 -8.68 -15.51
CA ASN A 5 -5.74 -8.18 -14.15
C ASN A 5 -5.77 -9.36 -13.18
N ASP A 6 -4.59 -9.84 -12.79
CA ASP A 6 -4.42 -10.92 -11.83
C ASP A 6 -4.78 -10.43 -10.42
N THR A 7 -6.05 -10.58 -10.06
CA THR A 7 -6.60 -10.19 -8.76
C THR A 7 -6.32 -11.28 -7.75
N THR A 8 -5.52 -11.00 -6.72
CA THR A 8 -5.31 -11.90 -5.59
C THR A 8 -6.10 -11.39 -4.38
N GLU A 9 -7.01 -12.22 -3.86
CA GLU A 9 -7.66 -11.98 -2.58
C GLU A 9 -6.73 -12.46 -1.46
N LEU A 10 -6.02 -11.52 -0.83
CA LEU A 10 -5.22 -11.82 0.36
C LEU A 10 -6.18 -12.12 1.52
N ALA A 11 -5.71 -12.83 2.55
CA ALA A 11 -6.43 -13.12 3.82
C ALA A 11 -6.81 -11.87 4.66
N LEU A 12 -6.89 -10.71 4.01
CA LEU A 12 -7.06 -9.36 4.53
C LEU A 12 -8.36 -8.70 4.06
N ASN A 13 -9.22 -9.39 3.30
CA ASN A 13 -10.46 -8.87 2.69
C ASN A 13 -10.21 -7.60 1.84
N ILE A 14 -9.13 -7.61 1.06
CA ILE A 14 -8.73 -6.51 0.17
C ILE A 14 -8.45 -7.10 -1.21
N THR A 15 -8.95 -6.41 -2.23
CA THR A 15 -8.58 -6.64 -3.63
C THR A 15 -7.26 -5.94 -3.93
N VAL A 16 -6.29 -6.67 -4.48
CA VAL A 16 -5.04 -6.08 -4.98
C VAL A 16 -5.03 -6.16 -6.51
N GLU A 17 -4.99 -4.99 -7.14
CA GLU A 17 -4.80 -4.83 -8.58
C GLU A 17 -3.33 -4.50 -8.87
N LYS A 18 -2.75 -5.17 -9.86
CA LYS A 18 -1.31 -5.14 -10.16
C LYS A 18 -1.11 -4.63 -11.58
N ASP A 19 -0.20 -3.68 -11.74
CA ASP A 19 0.20 -3.13 -13.04
C ASP A 19 1.73 -3.02 -13.07
N TYR A 20 2.40 -4.12 -13.44
CA TYR A 20 3.85 -4.17 -13.42
C TYR A 20 4.41 -3.95 -14.81
N ASP A 21 5.43 -3.10 -14.89
CA ASP A 21 6.16 -2.86 -16.13
C ASP A 21 6.79 -4.18 -16.62
N ALA A 22 6.32 -4.65 -17.77
CA ALA A 22 6.79 -5.89 -18.37
C ALA A 22 8.22 -5.80 -18.92
N SER A 23 8.75 -4.59 -19.08
CA SER A 23 10.13 -4.35 -19.52
C SER A 23 11.15 -4.38 -18.38
N GLN A 24 10.68 -4.49 -17.14
CA GLN A 24 11.52 -4.43 -15.95
C GLN A 24 12.46 -5.64 -15.86
N GLU A 25 13.76 -5.37 -15.82
CA GLU A 25 14.79 -6.40 -15.59
C GLU A 25 14.85 -6.82 -14.11
N PRO A 26 15.31 -8.05 -13.80
CA PRO A 26 15.46 -8.51 -12.42
C PRO A 26 16.38 -7.60 -11.60
N LEU A 27 15.88 -7.15 -10.45
CA LEU A 27 16.63 -6.30 -9.53
C LEU A 27 17.47 -7.16 -8.57
N GLY A 28 18.73 -6.77 -8.36
CA GLY A 28 19.64 -7.38 -7.39
C GLY A 28 19.35 -6.94 -5.95
N TRP A 29 18.12 -7.12 -5.47
CA TRP A 29 17.67 -6.66 -4.15
C TRP A 29 17.52 -7.81 -3.15
N MET A 30 17.55 -7.49 -1.85
CA MET A 30 17.19 -8.43 -0.79
C MET A 30 15.66 -8.48 -0.65
N PRO A 31 14.99 -9.57 -1.05
CA PRO A 31 13.52 -9.63 -1.03
C PRO A 31 12.92 -9.39 0.36
N GLN A 32 13.67 -9.71 1.41
CA GLN A 32 13.22 -9.56 2.81
C GLN A 32 13.05 -8.09 3.21
N GLU A 33 13.95 -7.20 2.79
CA GLU A 33 13.89 -5.78 3.14
C GLU A 33 12.69 -5.10 2.46
N ILE A 34 12.51 -5.38 1.18
CA ILE A 34 11.42 -4.86 0.36
C ILE A 34 10.07 -5.42 0.80
N SER A 35 10.02 -6.71 1.18
CA SER A 35 8.81 -7.32 1.75
C SER A 35 8.33 -6.57 2.99
N ARG A 36 9.24 -6.09 3.84
CA ARG A 36 8.87 -5.33 5.04
C ARG A 36 8.25 -3.98 4.72
N VAL A 37 8.80 -3.27 3.73
CA VAL A 37 8.27 -2.00 3.23
C VAL A 37 6.84 -2.19 2.70
N PHE A 38 6.62 -3.23 1.88
CA PHE A 38 5.29 -3.52 1.36
C PHE A 38 4.30 -3.89 2.46
N LEU A 39 4.67 -4.78 3.38
CA LEU A 39 3.79 -5.15 4.49
C LEU A 39 3.38 -3.94 5.33
N ASN A 40 4.31 -3.02 5.61
CA ASN A 40 3.99 -1.79 6.33
C ASN A 40 2.99 -0.92 5.55
N ARG A 41 3.20 -0.73 4.25
CA ARG A 41 2.30 0.08 3.42
C ARG A 41 0.91 -0.55 3.27
N LEU A 42 0.85 -1.87 3.06
CA LEU A 42 -0.41 -2.64 2.99
C LEU A 42 -1.19 -2.56 4.32
N ASN A 43 -0.49 -2.68 5.46
CA ASN A 43 -1.12 -2.55 6.79
C ASN A 43 -1.63 -1.13 7.07
N ASN A 44 -0.97 -0.10 6.55
CA ASN A 44 -1.44 1.28 6.68
C ASN A 44 -2.68 1.53 5.83
N ALA A 45 -2.70 1.03 4.60
CA ALA A 45 -3.78 1.23 3.66
C ALA A 45 -5.07 0.47 4.01
N ARG A 46 -4.95 -0.65 4.74
CA ARG A 46 -6.11 -1.46 5.18
C ARG A 46 -7.11 -0.71 6.04
N TYR A 47 -6.63 0.05 7.02
CA TYR A 47 -7.49 0.74 7.98
C TYR A 47 -8.44 1.74 7.28
N PRO A 48 -7.97 2.73 6.50
CA PRO A 48 -8.84 3.68 5.83
C PRO A 48 -9.72 3.02 4.74
N ALA A 49 -9.24 2.00 4.04
CA ALA A 49 -10.03 1.27 3.05
C ALA A 49 -11.22 0.52 3.70
N HIS A 50 -10.97 -0.21 4.79
CA HIS A 50 -12.01 -0.94 5.51
C HIS A 50 -13.04 0.00 6.14
N HIS A 51 -12.62 1.14 6.70
CA HIS A 51 -13.53 2.12 7.30
C HIS A 51 -14.47 2.74 6.26
N ARG A 52 -14.00 2.95 5.03
CA ARG A 52 -14.86 3.41 3.92
C ARG A 52 -15.94 2.39 3.57
N THR A 53 -15.58 1.10 3.52
CA THR A 53 -16.50 0.04 3.08
C THR A 53 -17.57 -0.36 4.12
N GLN A 54 -17.39 0.01 5.39
CA GLN A 54 -18.34 -0.34 6.46
C GLN A 54 -19.67 0.43 6.40
N GLY A 55 -19.84 1.38 5.48
CA GLY A 55 -21.07 2.18 5.33
C GLY A 55 -21.64 2.26 3.90
N GLU A 56 -21.00 1.61 2.92
CA GLU A 56 -21.38 1.70 1.51
C GLU A 56 -21.58 0.29 0.93
N GLU A 57 -22.83 -0.11 0.67
CA GLU A 57 -23.13 -1.37 -0.02
C GLU A 57 -22.44 -1.40 -1.40
N GLY A 58 -21.68 -2.48 -1.65
CA GLY A 58 -20.94 -2.67 -2.90
C GLY A 58 -19.55 -2.04 -2.94
N SER A 59 -19.14 -1.29 -1.92
CA SER A 59 -17.78 -0.73 -1.83
C SER A 59 -16.78 -1.83 -1.44
N LYS A 60 -15.72 -1.99 -2.25
CA LYS A 60 -14.62 -2.93 -2.00
C LYS A 60 -13.36 -2.18 -1.61
N SER A 61 -12.65 -2.69 -0.62
CA SER A 61 -11.32 -2.18 -0.29
C SER A 61 -10.34 -2.62 -1.37
N THR A 62 -9.76 -1.66 -2.10
CA THR A 62 -8.88 -1.93 -3.24
C THR A 62 -7.53 -1.24 -3.05
N LEU A 63 -6.47 -2.00 -3.34
CA LEU A 63 -5.10 -1.51 -3.44
C LEU A 63 -4.60 -1.69 -4.87
N TRP A 64 -3.91 -0.68 -5.37
CA TRP A 64 -3.18 -0.75 -6.64
C TRP A 64 -1.69 -0.77 -6.36
N ALA A 65 -0.99 -1.72 -6.97
CA ALA A 65 0.46 -1.79 -6.99
C ALA A 65 0.93 -1.65 -8.43
N GLN A 66 1.69 -0.59 -8.71
CA GLN A 66 2.24 -0.32 -10.03
C GLN A 66 3.76 -0.21 -9.96
N THR A 67 4.46 -0.75 -10.96
CA THR A 67 5.89 -0.50 -11.16
C THR A 67 6.12 0.18 -12.49
N ASN A 68 7.08 1.11 -12.52
CA ASN A 68 7.57 1.73 -13.75
C ASN A 68 9.09 1.58 -13.78
N ASP A 69 9.64 1.12 -14.91
CA ASP A 69 11.07 1.19 -15.15
C ASP A 69 11.43 2.61 -15.62
N VAL A 70 12.27 3.30 -14.85
CA VAL A 70 12.70 4.67 -15.13
C VAL A 70 14.22 4.72 -15.22
N SER A 71 14.75 4.02 -16.23
CA SER A 71 16.16 4.02 -16.65
C SER A 71 17.17 3.52 -15.60
N ASP A 72 17.36 4.26 -14.51
CA ASP A 72 18.33 3.97 -13.45
C ASP A 72 17.69 3.46 -12.15
N ARG A 73 16.36 3.41 -12.12
CA ARG A 73 15.59 2.98 -10.95
C ARG A 73 14.27 2.38 -11.36
N VAL A 74 13.68 1.63 -10.44
CA VAL A 74 12.28 1.21 -10.51
C VAL A 74 11.48 2.04 -9.54
N GLU A 75 10.42 2.67 -10.05
CA GLU A 75 9.45 3.38 -9.23
C GLU A 75 8.32 2.42 -8.87
N ILE A 76 7.93 2.42 -7.59
CA ILE A 76 6.86 1.57 -7.08
C ILE A 76 5.77 2.44 -6.47
N PHE A 77 4.57 2.36 -7.07
CA PHE A 77 3.40 3.09 -6.64
C PHE A 77 2.46 2.15 -5.90
N ILE A 78 2.12 2.54 -4.67
CA ILE A 78 1.08 1.87 -3.89
C ILE A 78 -0.03 2.89 -3.63
N LYS A 79 -1.25 2.59 -4.08
CA LYS A 79 -2.43 3.43 -3.92
C LYS A 79 -3.55 2.64 -3.25
N ASP A 80 -4.34 3.30 -2.42
CA ASP A 80 -5.56 2.75 -1.84
C ASP A 80 -6.78 3.63 -2.12
N ASN A 81 -7.97 3.06 -1.96
CA ASN A 81 -9.24 3.79 -2.08
C ASN A 81 -9.86 4.16 -0.73
N GLY A 82 -9.08 4.16 0.34
CA GLY A 82 -9.53 4.51 1.67
C GLY A 82 -9.93 5.97 1.83
N THR A 83 -10.22 6.35 3.07
CA THR A 83 -10.64 7.71 3.44
C THR A 83 -9.55 8.77 3.25
N GLY A 84 -8.32 8.38 2.87
CA GLY A 84 -7.18 9.27 2.72
C GLY A 84 -6.56 9.71 4.05
N ILE A 85 -5.59 10.63 3.95
CA ILE A 85 -4.88 11.21 5.08
C ILE A 85 -5.38 12.65 5.27
N LEU A 86 -5.68 13.02 6.52
CA LEU A 86 -6.09 14.38 6.88
C LEU A 86 -4.95 15.37 6.61
N LYS A 87 -5.26 16.55 6.08
CA LYS A 87 -4.25 17.53 5.66
C LYS A 87 -3.38 17.99 6.83
N GLU A 88 -3.97 18.03 8.01
CA GLU A 88 -3.36 18.51 9.25
C GLU A 88 -2.24 17.59 9.71
N VAL A 89 -2.30 16.29 9.39
CA VAL A 89 -1.29 15.29 9.81
C VAL A 89 -0.32 14.92 8.69
N LEU A 90 -0.48 15.45 7.47
CA LEU A 90 0.35 15.10 6.30
C LEU A 90 1.85 15.32 6.53
N ASN A 91 2.21 16.37 7.27
CA ASN A 91 3.61 16.69 7.54
C ASN A 91 4.22 15.80 8.64
N GLU A 92 3.36 15.14 9.43
CA GLU A 92 3.76 14.34 10.59
C GLU A 92 3.76 12.83 10.27
N ILE A 93 3.27 12.40 9.11
CA ILE A 93 3.18 10.97 8.76
C ILE A 93 4.56 10.28 8.69
N TYR A 94 5.63 11.04 8.54
CA TYR A 94 6.99 10.51 8.50
C TYR A 94 7.67 10.53 9.88
N GLU A 95 7.04 11.14 10.88
CA GLU A 95 7.57 11.17 12.24
C GLU A 95 7.43 9.79 12.90
N PRO A 96 8.47 9.30 13.61
CA PRO A 96 8.40 8.04 14.33
C PRO A 96 7.21 8.02 15.30
N LEU A 97 6.49 6.89 15.35
CA LEU A 97 5.40 6.63 16.30
C LEU A 97 4.12 7.45 16.10
N ILE A 98 4.00 8.23 15.02
CA ILE A 98 2.72 8.87 14.65
C ILE A 98 1.72 7.83 14.14
N THR A 99 0.50 7.87 14.66
CA THR A 99 -0.64 7.05 14.22
C THR A 99 -1.95 7.82 14.40
N THR A 100 -2.83 7.74 13.40
CA THR A 100 -4.24 8.20 13.52
C THR A 100 -5.18 7.06 13.92
N LYS A 101 -4.65 5.84 14.07
CA LYS A 101 -5.42 4.66 14.47
C LYS A 101 -5.61 4.63 16.00
N PRO A 102 -6.77 4.15 16.51
CA PRO A 102 -6.99 3.90 17.93
C PRO A 102 -5.88 3.04 18.55
N THR A 103 -5.57 3.27 19.82
CA THR A 103 -4.45 2.68 20.59
C THR A 103 -4.40 1.15 20.58
N ASP A 104 -5.52 0.53 20.27
CA ASP A 104 -5.85 -0.89 20.26
C ASP A 104 -5.78 -1.54 18.86
N SER A 105 -5.37 -0.81 17.82
CA SER A 105 -5.43 -1.26 16.42
C SER A 105 -4.09 -1.30 15.65
N GLY A 106 -2.95 -1.17 16.33
CA GLY A 106 -1.63 -1.45 15.75
C GLY A 106 -0.47 -0.71 16.43
N THR A 107 0.74 -1.25 16.28
CA THR A 107 1.99 -0.57 16.67
C THR A 107 2.21 0.60 15.70
N ALA A 108 2.38 1.82 16.20
CA ALA A 108 2.51 3.06 15.42
C ALA A 108 3.79 3.17 14.56
N VAL A 109 4.27 2.06 14.00
CA VAL A 109 5.58 1.91 13.32
C VAL A 109 5.41 1.91 11.79
N GLY A 110 4.27 2.39 11.29
CA GLY A 110 3.82 2.12 9.92
C GLY A 110 4.63 2.81 8.81
N LEU A 111 5.33 3.91 9.08
CA LEU A 111 5.94 4.73 8.03
C LEU A 111 7.47 4.83 8.09
N LEU A 112 8.10 4.25 9.12
CA LEU A 112 9.56 4.30 9.27
C LEU A 112 10.24 3.09 8.63
N HIS A 113 10.60 3.22 7.36
CA HIS A 113 11.74 2.51 6.75
C HIS A 113 12.34 3.43 5.70
N TYR A 114 13.53 3.96 5.98
CA TYR A 114 14.39 4.57 4.97
C TYR A 114 15.16 3.42 4.31
N LEU A 115 15.08 3.32 2.97
CA LEU A 115 16.14 2.71 2.17
C LEU A 115 17.18 3.80 1.88
#